data_AF-A0A2N2IG65-F1
#
_entry.id   AF-A0A2N2IG65-F1
#
_cell.length_a   1.000
_cell.length_b   1.000
_cell.length_c   1.000
_cell.angle_alpha   90.00
_cell.angle_beta   90.00
_cell.angle_gamma   90.00
#
_symmetry.space_group_name_H-M   'P 1'
#
loop_
_entity.id
_entity.type
_entity.pdbx_description
1 polymer ?
#
loop_
_entity_poly.entity_id
_entity_poly.type
_entity_poly.pdbx_seq_one_letter_code
_entity_poly.pdbx_strand_id
1 'polypeptide(L)'
;MLLERGLMAPTLQFGPNDVFFIEDWASTPVGPYCGMVHFTPEDRRSLFASTQRGMDLLSTIHRADEKHLAQISSHRDADSWEFTVDGGDGGRFEFHLHYEANLLKAANLMLPLVPKFIALNPLYLKLAPKLAAPLLGTPPDYTMAGVTEMGRDSAFKLDRVFLITGGSCVQGGRDLGPLTQCCFRHDMGAYRPSPVAMMSELQFYIKD
;
A
#
# COMPACT_ATOMS: atom_id res chain seq x y z
N MET A 1 3.08 4.78 -19.36
CA MET A 1 1.62 4.50 -19.30
C MET A 1 1.02 4.63 -17.87
N LEU A 2 -0.23 5.13 -17.72
CA LEU A 2 -0.98 5.01 -16.45
C LEU A 2 -1.46 3.56 -16.33
N LEU A 3 -1.14 2.90 -15.21
CA LEU A 3 -1.52 1.53 -14.95
C LEU A 3 -2.71 1.47 -13.99
N GLU A 4 -2.64 2.12 -12.83
CA GLU A 4 -3.67 1.92 -11.78
C GLU A 4 -4.03 3.23 -11.08
N ARG A 5 -5.26 3.32 -10.57
CA ARG A 5 -5.70 4.39 -9.67
C ARG A 5 -6.50 3.79 -8.53
N GLY A 6 -6.12 4.12 -7.31
CA GLY A 6 -6.69 3.48 -6.13
C GLY A 6 -6.09 3.96 -4.82
N LEU A 7 -6.35 3.17 -3.80
CA LEU A 7 -5.88 3.32 -2.43
C LEU A 7 -4.80 2.28 -2.14
N MET A 8 -3.82 2.68 -1.34
CA MET A 8 -2.75 1.80 -0.88
C MET A 8 -2.36 2.19 0.54
N ALA A 9 -2.27 1.21 1.44
CA ALA A 9 -1.55 1.35 2.69
C ALA A 9 -0.35 0.39 2.65
N PRO A 10 0.85 0.91 2.30
CA PRO A 10 1.97 0.06 1.95
C PRO A 10 2.62 -0.65 3.14
N THR A 11 2.24 -0.28 4.36
CA THR A 11 2.81 -0.88 5.58
C THR A 11 1.87 -0.71 6.76
N LEU A 12 1.46 -1.84 7.32
CA LEU A 12 0.72 -1.95 8.57
C LEU A 12 1.39 -3.06 9.38
N GLN A 13 1.95 -2.77 10.54
CA GLN A 13 2.47 -3.81 11.43
C GLN A 13 1.53 -3.98 12.62
N PHE A 14 1.00 -5.19 12.79
CA PHE A 14 0.22 -5.55 13.98
C PHE A 14 1.02 -6.49 14.86
N GLY A 15 1.10 -6.14 16.14
CA GLY A 15 1.93 -6.88 17.09
C GLY A 15 3.42 -6.90 16.68
N PRO A 16 4.18 -7.92 17.13
CA PRO A 16 5.63 -7.93 16.94
C PRO A 16 6.08 -8.35 15.53
N ASN A 17 5.22 -9.00 14.75
CA ASN A 17 5.66 -9.89 13.67
C ASN A 17 4.87 -9.77 12.37
N ASP A 18 3.61 -9.34 12.42
CA ASP A 18 2.72 -9.42 11.26
C ASP A 18 2.70 -8.09 10.53
N VAL A 19 3.30 -8.06 9.34
CA VAL A 19 3.32 -6.89 8.46
C VAL A 19 2.39 -7.13 7.28
N PHE A 20 1.66 -6.09 6.91
CA PHE A 20 0.71 -6.11 5.83
C PHE A 20 0.92 -4.94 4.88
N PHE A 21 0.63 -5.20 3.62
CA PHE A 21 0.41 -4.23 2.57
C PHE A 21 -1.02 -4.45 2.09
N ILE A 22 -1.85 -3.41 2.06
CA ILE A 22 -3.23 -3.53 1.54
C ILE A 22 -3.47 -2.51 0.42
N GLU A 23 -4.26 -2.89 -0.57
CA GLU A 23 -4.55 -2.07 -1.74
C GLU A 23 -5.97 -2.28 -2.25
N ASP A 24 -6.55 -1.21 -2.77
CA ASP A 24 -7.89 -1.19 -3.35
C ASP A 24 -7.88 -0.32 -4.62
N TRP A 25 -7.90 -0.98 -5.77
CA TRP A 25 -7.73 -0.36 -7.08
C TRP A 25 -9.07 -0.21 -7.79
N ALA A 26 -9.54 1.03 -7.86
CA ALA A 26 -10.80 1.36 -8.51
C ALA A 26 -10.71 1.34 -10.04
N SER A 27 -9.52 1.56 -10.62
CA SER A 27 -9.33 1.62 -12.07
C SER A 27 -7.99 1.02 -12.49
N THR A 28 -8.05 -0.03 -13.31
CA THR A 28 -6.89 -0.76 -13.85
C THR A 28 -7.24 -1.34 -15.24
N PRO A 29 -6.26 -1.79 -16.05
CA PRO A 29 -6.48 -2.49 -17.32
C PRO A 29 -7.27 -3.79 -17.19
N VAL A 30 -7.29 -4.40 -16.00
CA VAL A 30 -7.92 -5.71 -15.77
C VAL A 30 -9.27 -5.62 -15.07
N GLY A 31 -9.72 -4.40 -14.77
CA GLY A 31 -10.89 -4.12 -13.94
C GLY A 31 -10.52 -3.82 -12.48
N PRO A 32 -11.47 -3.36 -11.66
CA PRO A 32 -11.20 -3.08 -10.25
C PRO A 32 -10.84 -4.37 -9.50
N TYR A 33 -9.93 -4.26 -8.55
CA TYR A 33 -9.58 -5.35 -7.64
C TYR A 33 -9.04 -4.82 -6.31
N CYS A 34 -9.05 -5.67 -5.29
CA CYS A 34 -8.39 -5.41 -4.01
C CYS A 34 -7.29 -6.45 -3.83
N GLY A 35 -6.25 -6.07 -3.10
CA GLY A 35 -5.10 -6.93 -2.83
C GLY A 35 -4.61 -6.78 -1.40
N MET A 36 -3.94 -7.82 -0.92
CA MET A 36 -3.21 -7.78 0.34
C MET A 36 -1.95 -8.63 0.21
N VAL A 37 -0.84 -8.14 0.75
CA VAL A 37 0.35 -8.97 0.99
C VAL A 37 0.53 -9.08 2.49
N HIS A 38 0.63 -10.31 3.00
CA HIS A 38 1.02 -10.61 4.37
C HIS A 38 2.48 -11.06 4.39
N PHE A 39 3.26 -10.49 5.29
CA PHE A 39 4.66 -10.82 5.54
C PHE A 39 4.78 -11.48 6.91
N THR A 40 5.46 -12.61 6.92
CA THR A 40 5.92 -13.26 8.15
C THR A 40 7.30 -12.74 8.56
N PRO A 41 7.72 -12.91 9.83
CA PRO A 41 9.08 -12.58 10.28
C PRO A 41 10.19 -13.24 9.45
N GLU A 42 9.92 -14.41 8.89
CA GLU A 42 10.82 -15.15 8.00
C GLU A 42 10.84 -14.62 6.56
N ASP A 43 10.19 -13.48 6.30
CA ASP A 43 10.07 -12.81 5.00
C ASP A 43 9.32 -13.64 3.93
N ARG A 44 8.48 -14.60 4.36
CA ARG A 44 7.53 -15.23 3.44
C ARG A 44 6.41 -14.27 3.12
N ARG A 45 6.06 -14.20 1.82
CA ARG A 45 5.10 -13.28 1.24
C ARG A 45 3.90 -14.04 0.69
N SER A 46 2.75 -13.86 1.33
CA SER A 46 1.49 -14.42 0.86
C SER A 46 0.66 -13.29 0.24
N LEU A 47 0.47 -13.39 -1.08
CA LEU A 47 -0.33 -12.45 -1.86
C LEU A 47 -1.76 -12.94 -1.97
N PHE A 48 -2.71 -12.08 -1.63
CA PHE A 48 -4.14 -12.29 -1.75
C PHE A 48 -4.70 -11.28 -2.74
N ALA A 49 -5.59 -11.70 -3.63
CA ALA A 49 -6.27 -10.80 -4.54
C ALA A 49 -7.74 -11.19 -4.73
N SER A 50 -8.60 -10.20 -4.96
CA SER A 50 -10.05 -10.42 -5.12
C SER A 50 -10.44 -11.04 -6.47
N THR A 51 -9.54 -10.96 -7.47
CA THR A 51 -9.77 -11.52 -8.80
C THR A 51 -8.50 -12.16 -9.35
N GLN A 52 -8.64 -13.17 -10.21
CA GLN A 52 -7.49 -13.82 -10.86
C GLN A 52 -6.69 -12.83 -11.70
N ARG A 53 -7.34 -11.93 -12.43
CA ARG A 53 -6.64 -10.95 -13.27
C ARG A 53 -5.88 -9.90 -12.44
N GLY A 54 -6.43 -9.52 -11.28
CA GLY A 54 -5.72 -8.69 -10.30
C GLY A 54 -4.48 -9.42 -9.77
N MET A 55 -4.61 -10.68 -9.38
CA MET A 55 -3.49 -11.54 -8.95
C MET A 55 -2.38 -11.59 -10.01
N ASP A 56 -2.74 -11.80 -11.27
CA ASP A 56 -1.80 -11.87 -12.39
C ASP A 56 -1.06 -10.53 -12.57
N LEU A 57 -1.78 -9.40 -12.49
CA LEU A 57 -1.21 -8.06 -12.58
C LEU A 57 -0.25 -7.77 -11.41
N LEU A 58 -0.69 -8.00 -10.16
CA LEU A 58 0.11 -7.82 -8.96
C LEU A 58 1.37 -8.66 -8.97
N SER A 59 1.31 -9.88 -9.51
CA SER A 59 2.47 -10.75 -9.67
C SER A 59 3.53 -10.19 -10.63
N THR A 60 3.19 -9.22 -11.49
CA THR A 60 4.17 -8.52 -12.33
C THR A 60 4.82 -7.32 -11.63
N ILE A 61 4.26 -6.91 -10.49
CA ILE A 61 4.61 -5.71 -9.72
C ILE A 61 5.38 -6.12 -8.46
N HIS A 62 4.81 -7.04 -7.69
CA HIS A 62 5.27 -7.49 -6.37
C HIS A 62 5.80 -8.91 -6.42
N ARG A 63 6.80 -9.18 -5.58
CA ARG A 63 7.25 -10.56 -5.32
C ARG A 63 6.32 -11.23 -4.32
N ALA A 64 5.94 -12.47 -4.60
CA ALA A 64 5.13 -13.30 -3.72
C ALA A 64 5.58 -14.76 -3.80
N ASP A 65 5.64 -15.41 -2.64
CA ASP A 65 6.00 -16.83 -2.52
C ASP A 65 4.75 -17.71 -2.64
N GLU A 66 3.62 -17.21 -2.12
CA GLU A 66 2.32 -17.86 -2.16
C GLU A 66 1.26 -16.91 -2.71
N LYS A 67 0.26 -17.47 -3.41
CA LYS A 67 -0.80 -16.70 -4.07
C LYS A 67 -2.15 -17.33 -3.80
N HIS A 68 -3.06 -16.52 -3.29
CA HIS A 68 -4.37 -16.95 -2.81
C HIS A 68 -5.46 -16.10 -3.44
N LEU A 69 -6.32 -16.70 -4.26
CA LEU A 69 -7.54 -16.02 -4.66
C LEU A 69 -8.45 -15.93 -3.43
N ALA A 70 -8.89 -14.73 -3.07
CA ALA A 70 -9.60 -14.48 -1.83
C ALA A 70 -10.88 -13.68 -2.07
N GLN A 71 -11.85 -13.82 -1.17
CA GLN A 71 -12.94 -12.85 -1.09
C GLN A 71 -12.44 -11.66 -0.29
N ILE A 72 -12.38 -10.49 -0.93
CA ILE A 72 -11.89 -9.27 -0.28
C ILE A 72 -12.99 -8.22 -0.31
N SER A 73 -13.28 -7.61 0.84
CA SER A 73 -14.13 -6.42 0.93
C SER A 73 -13.31 -5.24 1.43
N SER A 74 -13.64 -4.06 0.89
CA SER A 74 -13.03 -2.79 1.25
C SER A 74 -14.16 -1.78 1.41
N HIS A 75 -14.30 -1.24 2.62
CA HIS A 75 -15.28 -0.20 2.92
C HIS A 75 -14.60 0.96 3.63
N ARG A 76 -14.87 2.16 3.15
CA ARG A 76 -14.19 3.37 3.62
C ARG A 76 -15.19 4.44 3.98
N ASP A 77 -14.99 5.00 5.16
CA ASP A 77 -15.72 6.16 5.66
C ASP A 77 -14.80 7.40 5.72
N ALA A 78 -15.23 8.44 6.44
CA ALA A 78 -14.50 9.70 6.50
C ALA A 78 -13.12 9.56 7.18
N ASP A 79 -13.02 8.71 8.20
CA ASP A 79 -11.89 8.56 9.10
C ASP A 79 -11.54 7.09 9.42
N SER A 80 -12.22 6.13 8.79
CA SER A 80 -11.93 4.71 8.95
C SER A 80 -11.90 3.94 7.62
N TRP A 81 -11.12 2.85 7.63
CA TRP A 81 -11.07 1.87 6.56
C TRP A 81 -11.26 0.48 7.16
N GLU A 82 -12.34 -0.17 6.78
CA GLU A 82 -12.57 -1.59 7.02
C GLU A 82 -12.13 -2.39 5.79
N PHE A 83 -11.28 -3.38 6.03
CA PHE A 83 -10.78 -4.27 4.97
C PHE A 83 -10.86 -5.70 5.47
N THR A 84 -11.47 -6.60 4.72
CA THR A 84 -11.54 -8.02 5.09
C THR A 84 -11.02 -8.87 3.96
N VAL A 85 -10.28 -9.92 4.30
CA VAL A 85 -9.75 -10.92 3.37
C VAL A 85 -10.14 -12.29 3.89
N ASP A 86 -10.90 -13.04 3.12
CA ASP A 86 -11.17 -14.45 3.37
C ASP A 86 -10.45 -15.27 2.30
N GLY A 87 -9.27 -15.79 2.66
CA GLY A 87 -8.42 -16.62 1.80
C GLY A 87 -8.70 -18.12 1.92
N GLY A 88 -9.80 -18.53 2.56
CA GLY A 88 -10.06 -19.94 2.85
C GLY A 88 -8.95 -20.54 3.72
N ASP A 89 -8.19 -21.51 3.18
CA ASP A 89 -7.05 -22.13 3.87
C ASP A 89 -5.91 -21.14 4.17
N GLY A 90 -5.83 -20.04 3.41
CA GLY A 90 -4.88 -18.95 3.64
C GLY A 90 -5.22 -18.06 4.85
N GLY A 91 -6.35 -18.31 5.51
CA GLY A 91 -6.81 -17.59 6.69
C GLY A 91 -7.75 -16.42 6.36
N ARG A 92 -8.45 -15.97 7.40
CA ARG A 92 -9.34 -14.81 7.36
C ARG A 92 -8.75 -13.67 8.15
N PHE A 93 -8.62 -12.50 7.54
CA PHE A 93 -8.07 -11.29 8.13
C PHE A 93 -9.13 -10.19 8.14
N GLU A 94 -9.27 -9.49 9.25
CA GLU A 94 -10.21 -8.39 9.42
C GLU A 94 -9.45 -7.19 9.97
N PHE A 95 -9.39 -6.12 9.18
CA PHE A 95 -8.73 -4.88 9.53
C PHE A 95 -9.77 -3.80 9.79
N HIS A 96 -9.55 -3.05 10.86
CA HIS A 96 -10.24 -1.80 11.10
C HIS A 96 -9.19 -0.73 11.38
N LEU A 97 -9.03 0.21 10.46
CA LEU A 97 -7.99 1.23 10.50
C LEU A 97 -8.63 2.60 10.73
N HIS A 98 -7.99 3.41 11.56
CA HIS A 98 -8.35 4.81 11.79
C HIS A 98 -7.29 5.71 11.17
N TYR A 99 -7.70 6.76 10.47
CA TYR A 99 -6.78 7.68 9.85
C TYR A 99 -7.22 9.15 9.96
N GLU A 100 -6.24 10.04 9.94
CA GLU A 100 -6.47 11.48 10.04
C GLU A 100 -5.99 12.21 8.78
N ALA A 101 -6.89 13.02 8.21
CA ALA A 101 -6.60 13.88 7.07
C ALA A 101 -6.09 15.28 7.47
N ASN A 102 -6.36 15.75 8.69
CA ASN A 102 -6.17 17.13 9.09
C ASN A 102 -4.68 17.53 9.19
N LEU A 103 -3.84 16.65 9.72
CA LEU A 103 -2.38 16.87 9.80
C LEU A 103 -1.76 17.11 8.41
N LEU A 104 -2.36 16.54 7.36
CA LEU A 104 -1.87 16.60 5.98
C LEU A 104 -2.77 17.44 5.07
N LYS A 105 -3.62 18.30 5.62
CA LYS A 105 -4.60 19.08 4.86
C LYS A 105 -3.95 19.95 3.77
N ALA A 106 -2.85 20.63 4.09
CA ALA A 106 -2.12 21.45 3.13
C ALA A 106 -1.48 20.60 2.02
N ALA A 107 -0.89 19.45 2.38
CA ALA A 107 -0.36 18.51 1.40
C ALA A 107 -1.46 17.99 0.48
N ASN A 108 -2.59 17.56 1.05
CA ASN A 108 -3.76 17.05 0.31
C ASN A 108 -4.43 18.10 -0.59
N LEU A 109 -4.23 19.39 -0.33
CA LEU A 109 -4.66 20.45 -1.25
C LEU A 109 -3.73 20.56 -2.47
N MET A 110 -2.43 20.34 -2.28
CA MET A 110 -1.41 20.54 -3.31
C MET A 110 -1.13 19.29 -4.16
N LEU A 111 -1.14 18.10 -3.56
CA LEU A 111 -0.82 16.83 -4.23
C LEU A 111 -1.65 16.57 -5.50
N PRO A 112 -2.97 16.79 -5.53
CA PRO A 112 -3.76 16.60 -6.75
C PRO A 112 -3.32 17.53 -7.88
N LEU A 113 -2.84 18.74 -7.54
CA LEU A 113 -2.49 19.80 -8.49
C LEU A 113 -1.15 19.58 -9.17
N VAL A 114 -0.31 18.67 -8.67
CA VAL A 114 1.00 18.36 -9.27
C VAL A 114 0.76 17.78 -10.67
N PRO A 115 1.20 18.45 -11.76
CA PRO A 115 1.02 17.92 -13.10
C PRO A 115 1.77 16.60 -13.28
N LYS A 116 1.21 15.70 -14.11
CA LYS A 116 1.81 14.39 -14.41
C LYS A 116 3.28 14.47 -14.80
N PHE A 117 3.67 15.41 -15.66
CA PHE A 117 5.07 15.54 -16.11
C PHE A 117 6.02 15.92 -14.97
N ILE A 118 5.54 16.62 -13.93
CA ILE A 118 6.31 16.92 -12.71
C ILE A 118 6.35 15.67 -11.83
N ALA A 119 5.20 15.03 -11.59
CA ALA A 119 5.11 13.83 -10.76
C ALA A 119 6.00 12.67 -11.27
N LEU A 120 6.20 12.59 -12.59
CA LEU A 120 7.05 11.58 -13.23
C LEU A 120 8.50 12.03 -13.45
N ASN A 121 8.84 13.28 -13.11
CA ASN A 121 10.19 13.81 -13.27
C ASN A 121 11.17 13.11 -12.30
N PRO A 122 12.33 12.61 -12.76
CA PRO A 122 13.29 11.93 -11.91
C PRO A 122 13.79 12.76 -10.72
N LEU A 123 13.99 14.06 -10.90
CA LEU A 123 14.43 14.96 -9.83
C LEU A 123 13.31 15.13 -8.79
N TYR A 124 12.06 15.28 -9.23
CA TYR A 124 10.90 15.31 -8.33
C TYR A 124 10.79 14.03 -7.52
N LEU A 125 10.83 12.86 -8.16
CA LEU A 125 10.74 11.56 -7.49
C LEU A 125 11.87 11.33 -6.47
N LYS A 126 13.05 11.91 -6.71
CA LYS A 126 14.20 11.86 -5.80
C LYS A 126 14.10 12.85 -4.62
N LEU A 127 13.54 14.03 -4.84
CA LEU A 127 13.52 15.11 -3.85
C LEU A 127 12.24 15.14 -3.01
N ALA A 128 11.09 14.87 -3.61
CA ALA A 128 9.80 14.97 -2.95
C ALA A 128 9.70 14.10 -1.68
N PRO A 129 10.18 12.83 -1.63
CA PRO A 129 10.16 12.05 -0.40
C PRO A 129 11.00 12.68 0.72
N LYS A 130 12.17 13.24 0.38
CA LYS A 130 13.06 13.93 1.34
C LYS A 130 12.42 15.18 1.92
N LEU A 131 11.70 15.92 1.09
CA LEU A 131 10.99 17.13 1.50
C LEU A 131 9.73 16.80 2.31
N ALA A 132 9.08 15.69 2.02
CA ALA A 132 7.89 15.23 2.73
C ALA A 132 8.21 14.49 4.04
N ALA A 133 9.41 13.93 4.18
CA ALA A 133 9.83 13.13 5.34
C ALA A 133 9.57 13.80 6.70
N PRO A 134 9.89 15.10 6.94
CA PRO A 134 9.60 15.74 8.22
C PRO A 134 8.10 15.84 8.54
N LEU A 135 7.26 15.97 7.50
CA LEU A 135 5.81 16.09 7.65
C LEU A 135 5.14 14.72 7.83
N LEU A 136 5.63 13.72 7.10
CA LEU A 136 5.05 12.36 7.08
C LEU A 136 5.67 11.42 8.13
N GLY A 137 6.75 11.83 8.79
CA GLY A 137 7.52 10.97 9.70
C GLY A 137 8.23 9.82 8.99
N THR A 138 8.34 9.88 7.65
CA THR A 138 8.92 8.80 6.85
C THR A 138 10.44 8.93 6.74
N PRO A 139 11.16 7.84 6.47
CA PRO A 139 12.57 7.88 6.13
C PRO A 139 12.81 8.72 4.86
N PRO A 140 13.87 9.54 4.81
CA PRO A 140 14.17 10.38 3.64
C PRO A 140 14.60 9.58 2.41
N ASP A 141 14.93 8.29 2.57
CA ASP A 141 15.25 7.35 1.50
C ASP A 141 14.02 6.57 0.99
N TYR A 142 12.83 6.83 1.52
CA TYR A 142 11.59 6.33 0.95
C TYR A 142 11.44 6.81 -0.50
N THR A 143 10.97 5.94 -1.41
CA THR A 143 10.88 6.26 -2.84
C THR A 143 9.42 6.24 -3.32
N MET A 144 9.09 7.13 -4.25
CA MET A 144 7.82 7.11 -5.00
C MET A 144 8.00 6.53 -6.41
N ALA A 145 9.11 5.83 -6.64
CA ALA A 145 9.48 5.19 -7.89
C ALA A 145 10.39 4.00 -7.62
N GLY A 146 10.40 3.06 -8.54
CA GLY A 146 11.18 1.84 -8.44
C GLY A 146 11.08 1.00 -9.70
N VAL A 147 11.59 -0.22 -9.64
CA VAL A 147 11.57 -1.17 -10.75
C VAL A 147 10.72 -2.37 -10.34
N THR A 148 9.65 -2.66 -11.07
CA THR A 148 8.76 -3.79 -10.79
C THR A 148 9.51 -5.12 -10.88
N GLU A 149 8.94 -6.22 -10.39
CA GLU A 149 9.56 -7.55 -10.51
C GLU A 149 9.91 -7.94 -11.96
N MET A 150 9.10 -7.50 -12.92
CA MET A 150 9.37 -7.70 -14.36
C MET A 150 10.42 -6.74 -14.96
N GLY A 151 11.14 -5.96 -14.15
CA GLY A 151 12.20 -5.06 -14.63
C GLY A 151 11.71 -3.75 -15.26
N ARG A 152 10.45 -3.35 -15.01
CA ARG A 152 9.88 -2.14 -15.59
C ARG A 152 10.00 -0.96 -14.65
N ASP A 153 10.45 0.18 -15.17
CA ASP A 153 10.47 1.42 -14.40
C ASP A 153 9.06 1.85 -14.05
N SER A 154 8.89 2.35 -12.83
CA SER A 154 7.58 2.62 -12.28
C SER A 154 7.59 3.84 -11.35
N ALA A 155 6.45 4.51 -11.22
CA ALA A 155 6.31 5.67 -10.35
C ALA A 155 4.86 5.89 -9.90
N PHE A 156 4.71 6.50 -8.72
CA PHE A 156 3.44 6.93 -8.17
C PHE A 156 3.28 8.44 -8.25
N LYS A 157 2.11 8.89 -8.67
CA LYS A 157 1.61 10.24 -8.38
C LYS A 157 0.64 10.11 -7.20
N LEU A 158 0.95 10.77 -6.10
CA LEU A 158 0.02 10.87 -4.98
C LEU A 158 -1.08 11.89 -5.32
N ASP A 159 -2.32 11.51 -5.03
CA ASP A 159 -3.47 12.41 -5.06
C ASP A 159 -3.83 12.85 -3.64
N ARG A 160 -3.85 11.92 -2.67
CA ARG A 160 -4.06 12.22 -1.25
C ARG A 160 -3.24 11.28 -0.37
N VAL A 161 -2.93 11.74 0.85
CA VAL A 161 -2.23 10.97 1.88
C VAL A 161 -2.89 11.20 3.23
N PHE A 162 -2.95 10.14 4.03
CA PHE A 162 -3.55 10.11 5.36
C PHE A 162 -2.60 9.38 6.30
N LEU A 163 -2.44 9.93 7.51
CA LEU A 163 -1.72 9.23 8.57
C LEU A 163 -2.68 8.22 9.19
N ILE A 164 -2.26 6.94 9.28
CA ILE A 164 -3.02 5.94 10.02
C ILE A 164 -2.63 6.09 11.49
N THR A 165 -3.59 6.53 12.31
CA THR A 165 -3.37 6.90 13.72
C THR A 165 -3.64 5.74 14.67
N GLY A 166 -4.32 4.70 14.19
CA GLY A 166 -4.58 3.48 14.94
C GLY A 166 -5.26 2.42 14.08
N GLY A 167 -5.44 1.24 14.66
CA GLY A 167 -6.21 0.17 14.06
C GLY A 167 -6.08 -1.15 14.80
N SER A 168 -6.86 -2.12 14.36
CA SER A 168 -6.81 -3.52 14.81
C SER A 168 -6.77 -4.46 13.62
N CYS A 169 -6.19 -5.65 13.84
CA CYS A 169 -6.24 -6.76 12.89
C CYS A 169 -6.56 -8.05 13.63
N VAL A 170 -7.57 -8.78 13.14
CA VAL A 170 -7.94 -10.10 13.65
C VAL A 170 -7.69 -11.14 12.57
N GLN A 171 -6.98 -12.21 12.90
CA GLN A 171 -6.76 -13.37 12.03
C GLN A 171 -7.51 -14.59 12.59
N GLY A 172 -8.53 -15.08 11.88
CA GLY A 172 -9.29 -16.27 12.28
C GLY A 172 -9.86 -16.19 13.72
N GLY A 173 -10.25 -15.00 14.16
CA GLY A 173 -10.74 -14.73 15.52
C GLY A 173 -9.66 -14.41 16.55
N ARG A 174 -8.37 -14.48 16.20
CA ARG A 174 -7.25 -14.08 17.05
C ARG A 174 -6.84 -12.63 16.76
N ASP A 175 -6.86 -11.79 17.78
CA ASP A 175 -6.26 -10.44 17.71
C ASP A 175 -4.73 -10.55 17.54
N LEU A 176 -4.20 -9.89 16.51
CA LEU A 176 -2.76 -9.84 16.23
C LEU A 176 -2.03 -8.81 17.09
N GLY A 177 -2.77 -7.99 17.84
CA GLY A 177 -2.24 -6.96 18.73
C GLY A 177 -2.33 -5.56 18.11
N PRO A 178 -1.74 -4.55 18.78
CA PRO A 178 -1.88 -3.17 18.36
C PRO A 178 -1.12 -2.89 17.05
N LEU A 179 -1.60 -1.87 16.31
CA LEU A 179 -0.81 -1.25 15.25
C LEU A 179 0.47 -0.63 15.84
N THR A 180 1.62 -0.98 15.30
CA THR A 180 2.94 -0.49 15.75
C THR A 180 3.75 0.05 14.58
N GLN A 181 4.82 0.78 14.89
CA GLN A 181 5.77 1.23 13.88
C GLN A 181 6.47 0.01 13.28
N CYS A 182 6.52 -0.06 11.95
CA CYS A 182 7.14 -1.19 11.28
C CYS A 182 8.65 -1.22 11.51
N CYS A 183 9.15 -2.33 12.07
CA CYS A 183 10.57 -2.53 12.38
C CYS A 183 11.29 -3.42 11.36
N PHE A 184 10.56 -3.98 10.40
CA PHE A 184 11.10 -4.85 9.36
C PHE A 184 11.40 -4.10 8.06
N ARG A 185 12.32 -4.64 7.28
CA ARG A 185 12.67 -4.17 5.93
C ARG A 185 12.36 -5.26 4.90
N HIS A 186 11.11 -5.71 4.87
CA HIS A 186 10.65 -6.72 3.91
C HIS A 186 10.90 -6.27 2.47
N ASP A 187 11.34 -7.21 1.63
CA ASP A 187 11.54 -6.96 0.20
C ASP A 187 10.24 -7.24 -0.56
N MET A 188 9.49 -6.18 -0.89
CA MET A 188 8.34 -6.24 -1.80
C MET A 188 8.73 -5.97 -3.27
N GLY A 189 10.02 -5.98 -3.58
CA GLY A 189 10.57 -5.59 -4.88
C GLY A 189 10.79 -4.08 -4.98
N ALA A 190 10.07 -3.44 -5.90
CA ALA A 190 10.22 -2.02 -6.23
C ALA A 190 9.94 -1.06 -5.04
N TYR A 191 9.13 -1.51 -4.09
CA TYR A 191 8.56 -0.68 -3.05
C TYR A 191 8.93 -1.25 -1.69
N ARG A 192 9.46 -0.39 -0.83
CA ARG A 192 9.86 -0.78 0.52
C ARG A 192 8.80 -0.34 1.51
N PRO A 193 8.53 -1.15 2.55
CA PRO A 193 7.68 -0.74 3.64
C PRO A 193 8.17 0.57 4.26
N SER A 194 7.25 1.49 4.53
CA SER A 194 7.49 2.67 5.35
C SER A 194 7.37 2.27 6.82
N PRO A 195 8.27 2.69 7.72
CA PRO A 195 8.11 2.43 9.15
C PRO A 195 6.83 3.08 9.72
N VAL A 196 6.34 4.15 9.08
CA VAL A 196 5.09 4.82 9.46
C VAL A 196 3.93 4.29 8.63
N ALA A 197 2.86 3.89 9.31
CA ALA A 197 1.60 3.48 8.71
C ALA A 197 0.89 4.68 8.07
N MET A 198 0.67 4.61 6.76
CA MET A 198 0.00 5.65 5.99
C MET A 198 -0.92 4.99 4.98
N MET A 199 -1.98 5.71 4.61
CA MET A 199 -2.84 5.39 3.49
C MET A 199 -2.68 6.49 2.43
N SER A 200 -2.65 6.12 1.15
CA SER A 200 -2.57 7.07 0.05
C SER A 200 -3.59 6.76 -1.03
N GLU A 201 -4.27 7.78 -1.53
CA GLU A 201 -4.94 7.74 -2.84
C GLU A 201 -3.89 8.13 -3.88
N LEU A 202 -3.68 7.30 -4.90
CA LEU A 202 -2.60 7.49 -5.84
C LEU A 202 -2.91 6.95 -7.24
N GLN A 203 -2.05 7.35 -8.17
CA GLN A 203 -2.01 6.85 -9.53
C GLN A 203 -0.66 6.18 -9.78
N PHE A 204 -0.69 4.95 -10.27
CA PHE A 204 0.47 4.15 -10.57
C PHE A 204 0.80 4.18 -12.06
N TYR A 205 2.07 4.41 -12.38
CA TYR A 205 2.57 4.52 -13.75
C TYR A 205 3.70 3.53 -13.99
N ILE A 206 3.68 2.90 -15.16
CA ILE A 206 4.85 2.24 -15.75
C ILE A 206 5.49 3.24 -16.72
N LYS A 207 6.80 3.42 -16.64
CA LYS A 207 7.57 4.25 -17.58
C LYS A 207 8.00 3.36 -18.74
N ASP A 208 7.82 3.89 -19.95
CA ASP A 208 8.23 3.23 -21.19
C ASP A 208 9.72 3.47 -21.45
#